data_AF-A0A1X9YXW2-F1
#
_entry.id   AF-A0A1X9YXW2-F1
#
_cell.length_a   1.000
_cell.length_b   1.000
_cell.length_c   1.000
_cell.angle_alpha   90.00
_cell.angle_beta   90.00
_cell.angle_gamma   90.00
#
_symmetry.space_group_name_H-M   'P 1'
#
loop_
_entity.id
_entity.type
_entity.pdbx_description
1 polymer ?
#
loop_
_entity_poly.entity_id
_entity_poly.type
_entity_poly.pdbx_seq_one_letter_code
_entity_poly.pdbx_strand_id
1 'polypeptide(L)'
;MFLLRLRHWQAFLLLFVLPFLVQYGLLALLDALNVRTGDAVAMLIDALPATVYTLWLWQTGLWLRRRLPASIKPAPLYFHLGTLYLLLYTLLLVYTLALVRESVVGGTLPLGMLVLLVPLHLLATLCYLYIVYFMARLLVEVEQQRAVDFGEFAGTYFFFLLLPLGIWFLQPRLRRLYLTEAQANEINTL
;
A
#
# COMPACT_ATOMS: atom_id res chain seq x y z
N MET A 1 0.14 -15.68 6.21
CA MET A 1 0.08 -14.73 5.08
C MET A 1 1.25 -15.05 4.15
N PHE A 2 0.99 -15.50 2.91
CA PHE A 2 2.01 -16.01 1.99
C PHE A 2 3.13 -14.98 1.69
N LEU A 3 2.76 -13.72 1.50
CA LEU A 3 3.66 -12.61 1.19
C LEU A 3 4.82 -12.42 2.19
N LEU A 4 4.61 -12.70 3.47
CA LEU A 4 5.64 -12.50 4.50
C LEU A 4 6.74 -13.58 4.47
N ARG A 5 6.50 -14.72 3.80
CA ARG A 5 7.49 -15.80 3.64
C ARG A 5 8.51 -15.51 2.54
N LEU A 6 8.17 -14.62 1.62
CA LEU A 6 8.91 -14.33 0.40
C LEU A 6 10.25 -13.63 0.67
N ARG A 7 11.23 -13.88 -0.20
CA ARG A 7 12.46 -13.07 -0.25
C ARG A 7 12.13 -11.65 -0.74
N HIS A 8 12.98 -10.67 -0.43
CA HIS A 8 12.78 -9.27 -0.81
C HIS A 8 12.52 -9.08 -2.31
N TRP A 9 13.28 -9.77 -3.18
CA TRP A 9 13.09 -9.67 -4.62
C TRP A 9 11.77 -10.30 -5.08
N GLN A 10 11.32 -11.39 -4.44
CA GLN A 10 10.02 -12.01 -4.74
C GLN A 10 8.87 -11.09 -4.31
N ALA A 11 8.99 -10.45 -3.14
CA ALA A 11 8.02 -9.48 -2.66
C ALA A 11 7.98 -8.24 -3.58
N PHE A 12 9.13 -7.75 -4.02
CA PHE A 12 9.21 -6.66 -5.00
C PHE A 12 8.50 -7.02 -6.31
N LEU A 13 8.84 -8.17 -6.90
CA LEU A 13 8.21 -8.61 -8.15
C LEU A 13 6.70 -8.73 -7.98
N LEU A 14 6.23 -9.31 -6.89
CA LEU A 14 4.81 -9.55 -6.66
C LEU A 14 4.01 -8.26 -6.35
N LEU A 15 4.60 -7.32 -5.60
CA LEU A 15 3.91 -6.09 -5.18
C LEU A 15 4.02 -4.94 -6.19
N PHE A 16 5.10 -4.89 -6.96
CA PHE A 16 5.41 -3.73 -7.81
C PHE A 16 5.61 -4.08 -9.28
N VAL A 17 6.11 -5.26 -9.65
CA VAL A 17 6.32 -5.57 -11.07
C VAL A 17 5.08 -6.24 -11.66
N LEU A 18 4.57 -7.28 -11.02
CA LEU A 18 3.45 -8.06 -11.51
C LEU A 18 2.17 -7.23 -11.69
N PRO A 19 1.74 -6.37 -10.73
CA PRO A 19 0.50 -5.61 -10.92
C PRO A 19 0.56 -4.66 -12.11
N PHE A 20 1.72 -4.02 -12.33
CA PHE A 20 1.93 -3.16 -13.49
C PHE A 20 2.03 -3.96 -14.79
N LEU A 21 2.73 -5.10 -14.80
CA LEU A 21 2.76 -5.98 -15.97
C LEU A 21 1.37 -6.48 -16.34
N VAL A 22 0.54 -6.84 -15.36
CA VAL A 22 -0.86 -7.25 -15.57
C VAL A 22 -1.68 -6.08 -16.10
N GLN A 23 -1.55 -4.89 -15.52
CA GLN A 23 -2.24 -3.68 -15.99
C GLN A 23 -1.92 -3.40 -17.46
N TYR A 24 -0.64 -3.23 -17.80
CA TYR A 24 -0.22 -2.90 -19.17
C TYR A 24 -0.48 -4.03 -20.15
N GLY A 25 -0.26 -5.28 -19.74
CA GLY A 25 -0.55 -6.45 -20.57
C GLY A 25 -2.03 -6.60 -20.89
N LEU A 26 -2.91 -6.36 -19.91
CA LEU A 26 -4.35 -6.40 -20.11
C LEU A 26 -4.82 -5.28 -21.03
N LEU A 27 -4.34 -4.04 -20.84
CA LEU A 27 -4.66 -2.92 -21.71
C LEU A 27 -4.20 -3.18 -23.16
N ALA A 28 -2.98 -3.68 -23.35
CA ALA A 28 -2.46 -4.02 -24.68
C ALA A 28 -3.25 -5.15 -25.36
N LEU A 29 -3.68 -6.15 -24.59
CA LEU A 29 -4.51 -7.24 -25.10
C LEU A 29 -5.90 -6.74 -25.53
N LEU A 30 -6.54 -5.90 -24.73
CA LEU A 30 -7.86 -5.32 -25.04
C LEU A 30 -7.80 -4.49 -26.33
N ASP A 31 -6.74 -3.70 -26.49
CA ASP A 31 -6.50 -2.90 -27.71
C ASP A 31 -6.26 -3.80 -28.93
N ALA A 32 -5.42 -4.83 -28.81
CA ALA A 32 -5.16 -5.79 -29.89
C ALA A 32 -6.41 -6.56 -30.34
N LEU A 33 -7.36 -6.79 -29.43
CA LEU A 33 -8.65 -7.42 -29.71
C LEU A 33 -9.74 -6.42 -30.12
N ASN A 34 -9.43 -5.13 -30.19
CA ASN A 34 -10.36 -4.03 -30.48
C ASN A 34 -11.58 -4.03 -29.55
N VAL A 35 -11.38 -4.45 -28.28
CA VAL A 35 -12.42 -4.49 -27.26
C VAL A 35 -12.55 -3.10 -26.64
N ARG A 36 -13.70 -2.47 -26.86
CA ARG A 36 -14.03 -1.20 -26.20
C ARG A 36 -14.45 -1.47 -24.76
N THR A 37 -13.58 -1.15 -23.81
CA THR A 37 -13.92 -1.12 -22.38
C THR A 37 -14.58 0.21 -22.02
N GLY A 38 -15.62 0.18 -21.18
CA GLY A 38 -16.16 1.40 -20.58
C GLY A 38 -15.22 1.97 -19.51
N ASP A 39 -15.39 3.26 -19.20
CA ASP A 39 -14.50 4.02 -18.31
C ASP A 39 -14.34 3.39 -16.93
N ALA A 40 -15.42 2.79 -16.39
CA ALA A 40 -15.38 2.11 -15.10
C ALA A 40 -14.44 0.89 -15.11
N VAL A 41 -14.37 0.15 -16.23
CA VAL A 41 -13.47 -1.01 -16.35
C VAL A 41 -12.03 -0.55 -16.48
N ALA A 42 -11.77 0.47 -17.30
CA ALA A 42 -10.43 1.06 -17.42
C ALA A 42 -9.93 1.61 -16.06
N MET A 43 -10.81 2.29 -15.32
CA MET A 43 -10.52 2.77 -13.96
C MET A 43 -10.10 1.65 -13.01
N LEU A 44 -10.81 0.51 -13.03
CA LEU A 44 -10.47 -0.64 -12.17
C LEU A 44 -9.12 -1.26 -12.54
N ILE A 45 -8.80 -1.32 -13.84
CA ILE A 45 -7.51 -1.81 -14.35
C ILE A 45 -6.38 -0.88 -13.88
N ASP A 46 -6.56 0.44 -14.02
CA ASP A 46 -5.55 1.43 -13.65
C ASP A 46 -5.35 1.55 -12.13
N ALA A 47 -6.40 1.30 -11.33
CA ALA A 47 -6.30 1.29 -9.88
C ALA A 47 -5.65 0.03 -9.30
N LEU A 48 -5.40 -1.00 -10.13
CA LEU A 48 -4.93 -2.31 -9.68
C LEU A 48 -3.60 -2.25 -8.88
N PRO A 49 -2.52 -1.60 -9.34
CA PRO A 49 -1.26 -1.62 -8.61
C PRO A 49 -1.35 -0.92 -7.25
N ALA A 50 -2.00 0.24 -7.21
CA ALA A 50 -2.20 1.00 -5.99
C ALA A 50 -3.08 0.24 -4.98
N THR A 51 -4.09 -0.49 -5.46
CA THR A 51 -4.95 -1.33 -4.63
C THR A 51 -4.16 -2.49 -4.02
N VAL A 52 -3.39 -3.23 -4.83
CA VAL A 52 -2.54 -4.33 -4.35
C VAL A 52 -1.57 -3.85 -3.27
N TYR A 53 -0.92 -2.72 -3.52
CA TYR A 53 0.01 -2.10 -2.57
C TYR A 53 -0.68 -1.69 -1.26
N THR A 54 -1.81 -1.01 -1.35
CA THR A 54 -2.55 -0.53 -0.17
C THR A 54 -3.09 -1.69 0.67
N LEU A 55 -3.58 -2.76 0.03
CA LEU A 55 -4.01 -3.97 0.71
C LEU A 55 -2.85 -4.70 1.39
N TRP A 56 -1.66 -4.69 0.79
CA TRP A 56 -0.46 -5.24 1.43
C TRP A 56 -0.09 -4.46 2.70
N LEU A 57 -0.11 -3.11 2.65
CA LEU A 57 0.11 -2.27 3.83
C LEU A 57 -0.93 -2.58 4.92
N TRP A 58 -2.21 -2.63 4.55
CA TRP A 58 -3.30 -2.90 5.49
C TRP A 58 -3.11 -4.24 6.21
N GLN A 59 -2.96 -5.32 5.44
CA GLN A 59 -2.84 -6.66 6.00
C GLN A 59 -1.56 -6.82 6.83
N THR A 60 -0.44 -6.25 6.39
CA THR A 60 0.82 -6.29 7.15
C THR A 60 0.71 -5.49 8.45
N GLY A 61 0.05 -4.33 8.43
CA GLY A 61 -0.18 -3.53 9.65
C GLY A 61 -1.07 -4.23 10.67
N LEU A 62 -2.14 -4.90 10.21
CA LEU A 62 -2.98 -5.72 11.09
C LEU A 62 -2.20 -6.89 11.67
N TRP A 63 -1.37 -7.53 10.85
CA TRP A 63 -0.52 -8.64 11.27
C TRP A 63 0.50 -8.20 12.32
N LEU A 64 1.20 -7.08 12.12
CA LEU A 64 2.13 -6.52 13.09
C LEU A 64 1.42 -6.13 14.39
N ARG A 65 0.32 -5.39 14.30
CA ARG A 65 -0.42 -4.93 15.48
C ARG A 65 -0.86 -6.07 16.38
N ARG A 66 -1.26 -7.22 15.82
CA ARG A 66 -1.68 -8.40 16.60
C ARG A 66 -0.56 -8.95 17.50
N ARG A 67 0.70 -8.72 17.14
CA ARG A 67 1.91 -9.19 17.86
C ARG A 67 2.42 -8.24 18.93
N LEU A 68 1.80 -7.08 19.09
CA LEU A 68 2.16 -6.17 20.17
C LEU A 68 1.55 -6.63 21.51
N PRO A 69 2.30 -6.50 22.62
CA PRO A 69 1.76 -6.66 23.94
C PRO A 69 0.63 -5.65 24.19
N ALA A 70 -0.34 -6.03 25.02
CA ALA A 70 -1.55 -5.23 25.25
C ALA A 70 -1.25 -3.83 25.79
N SER A 71 -0.15 -3.66 26.53
CA SER A 71 0.29 -2.40 27.14
C SER A 71 0.65 -1.30 26.15
N ILE A 72 1.12 -1.64 24.95
CA ILE A 72 1.60 -0.67 23.95
C ILE A 72 0.79 -0.71 22.65
N LYS A 73 -0.27 -1.51 22.59
CA LYS A 73 -1.04 -1.73 21.37
C LYS A 73 -1.86 -0.48 21.00
N PRO A 74 -1.54 0.22 19.89
CA PRO A 74 -2.27 1.43 19.54
C PRO A 74 -3.68 1.12 19.04
N ALA A 75 -4.60 2.09 19.18
CA ALA A 75 -5.90 2.04 18.53
C ALA A 75 -5.73 2.10 17.00
N PRO A 76 -6.37 1.21 16.22
CA PRO A 76 -6.11 1.14 14.80
C PRO A 76 -7.10 1.98 13.99
N LEU A 77 -7.98 2.76 14.63
CA LEU A 77 -9.07 3.46 13.97
C LEU A 77 -8.58 4.36 12.84
N TYR A 78 -7.65 5.27 13.13
CA TYR A 78 -7.08 6.18 12.13
C TYR A 78 -6.32 5.44 11.02
N PHE A 79 -5.71 4.29 11.32
CA PHE A 79 -5.07 3.46 10.32
C PHE A 79 -6.09 2.86 9.35
N HIS A 80 -7.21 2.33 9.86
CA HIS A 80 -8.29 1.80 9.01
C HIS A 80 -8.95 2.90 8.19
N LEU A 81 -9.30 4.03 8.83
CA LEU A 81 -9.93 5.17 8.15
C LEU A 81 -9.02 5.76 7.08
N GLY A 82 -7.74 5.96 7.39
CA GLY A 82 -6.77 6.46 6.41
C GLY A 82 -6.56 5.49 5.25
N THR A 83 -6.51 4.19 5.51
CA THR A 83 -6.31 3.18 4.46
C THR A 83 -7.55 3.06 3.57
N LEU A 84 -8.75 3.09 4.16
CA LEU A 84 -10.00 3.14 3.41
C LEU A 84 -10.10 4.40 2.57
N TYR A 85 -9.74 5.56 3.15
CA TYR A 85 -9.69 6.82 2.44
C TYR A 85 -8.74 6.75 1.24
N LEU A 86 -7.53 6.20 1.40
CA LEU A 86 -6.58 6.03 0.28
C LEU A 86 -7.14 5.15 -0.85
N LEU A 87 -7.82 4.05 -0.52
CA LEU A 87 -8.44 3.17 -1.52
C LEU A 87 -9.53 3.92 -2.32
N LEU A 88 -10.46 4.56 -1.61
CA LEU A 88 -11.55 5.31 -2.24
C LEU A 88 -11.03 6.50 -3.05
N TYR A 89 -10.05 7.22 -2.50
CA TYR A 89 -9.42 8.35 -3.17
C TYR A 89 -8.66 7.91 -4.43
N THR A 90 -7.99 6.76 -4.41
CA THR A 90 -7.30 6.23 -5.59
C THR A 90 -8.28 5.97 -6.74
N LEU A 91 -9.43 5.35 -6.45
CA LEU A 91 -10.48 5.13 -7.46
C LEU A 91 -11.00 6.45 -8.02
N LEU A 92 -11.31 7.41 -7.15
CA LEU A 92 -11.73 8.75 -7.55
C LEU A 92 -10.67 9.45 -8.41
N LEU A 93 -9.40 9.38 -8.02
CA LEU A 93 -8.29 10.03 -8.71
C LEU A 93 -8.12 9.45 -10.12
N VAL A 94 -8.06 8.12 -10.25
CA VAL A 94 -7.92 7.45 -11.56
C VAL A 94 -9.09 7.79 -12.47
N TYR A 95 -10.33 7.74 -11.96
CA TYR A 95 -11.52 8.16 -12.72
C TYR A 95 -11.43 9.62 -13.18
N THR A 96 -11.08 10.53 -12.27
CA THR A 96 -10.98 11.96 -12.58
C THR A 96 -9.87 12.23 -13.60
N LEU A 97 -8.73 11.54 -13.51
CA LEU A 97 -7.65 11.66 -14.48
C LEU A 97 -8.07 11.20 -15.88
N ALA A 98 -8.89 10.15 -15.99
CA ALA A 98 -9.45 9.71 -17.26
C ALA A 98 -10.32 10.80 -17.90
N LEU A 99 -11.24 11.40 -17.12
CA LEU A 99 -12.10 12.50 -17.60
C LEU A 99 -11.31 13.77 -17.96
N VAL A 100 -10.31 14.12 -17.15
CA VAL A 100 -9.45 15.29 -17.40
C VAL A 100 -8.64 15.07 -18.69
N ARG A 101 -8.12 13.87 -18.92
CA ARG A 101 -7.40 13.53 -20.15
C ARG A 101 -8.26 13.76 -21.38
N GLU A 102 -9.50 13.29 -21.38
CA GLU A 102 -10.44 13.51 -22.50
C GLU A 102 -10.77 14.99 -22.70
N SER A 103 -11.04 15.71 -21.60
CA SER A 103 -11.35 17.14 -21.63
C SER A 103 -10.20 17.97 -22.24
N VAL A 104 -8.96 17.66 -21.83
CA VAL A 104 -7.74 18.34 -22.31
C VAL A 104 -7.49 18.03 -23.79
N VAL A 105 -7.70 16.80 -24.23
CA VAL A 105 -7.63 16.44 -25.67
C VAL A 105 -8.70 17.20 -26.47
N GLY A 106 -9.88 17.43 -25.88
CA GLY A 106 -10.93 18.28 -26.44
C GLY A 106 -10.68 19.79 -26.34
N GLY A 107 -9.50 20.23 -25.86
CA GLY A 107 -9.13 21.65 -25.77
C GLY A 107 -9.73 22.38 -24.56
N THR A 108 -10.29 21.65 -23.58
CA THR A 108 -10.91 22.23 -22.38
C THR A 108 -10.14 21.84 -21.12
N LEU A 109 -9.87 22.82 -20.24
CA LEU A 109 -9.26 22.59 -18.94
C LEU A 109 -10.34 22.66 -17.85
N PRO A 110 -10.69 21.54 -17.18
CA PRO A 110 -11.73 21.52 -16.15
C PRO A 110 -11.20 22.05 -14.81
N LEU A 111 -10.92 23.35 -14.75
CA LEU A 111 -10.31 24.01 -13.57
C LEU A 111 -11.08 23.77 -12.27
N GLY A 112 -12.42 23.72 -12.33
CA GLY A 112 -13.26 23.46 -11.15
C GLY A 112 -13.01 22.08 -10.53
N MET A 113 -12.78 21.04 -11.35
CA MET A 113 -12.44 19.71 -10.85
C MET A 113 -11.04 19.70 -10.23
N LEU A 114 -10.07 20.40 -10.82
CA LEU A 114 -8.70 20.48 -10.29
C LEU A 114 -8.66 21.17 -8.91
N VAL A 115 -9.42 22.25 -8.73
CA VAL A 115 -9.52 22.97 -7.44
C VAL A 115 -10.04 22.07 -6.33
N LEU A 116 -11.00 21.18 -6.61
CA LEU A 116 -11.51 20.22 -5.64
C LEU A 116 -10.55 19.03 -5.42
N LEU A 117 -9.83 18.60 -6.47
CA LEU A 117 -8.95 17.45 -6.41
C LEU A 117 -7.71 17.70 -5.54
N VAL A 118 -7.17 18.92 -5.56
CA VAL A 118 -5.98 19.31 -4.78
C VAL A 118 -6.13 19.06 -3.27
N PRO A 119 -7.14 19.60 -2.56
CA PRO A 119 -7.29 19.37 -1.12
C PRO A 119 -7.54 17.90 -0.79
N LEU A 120 -8.27 17.15 -1.64
CA LEU A 120 -8.44 15.71 -1.48
C LEU A 120 -7.10 14.97 -1.65
N HIS A 121 -6.26 15.37 -2.59
CA HIS A 121 -4.93 14.79 -2.79
C HIS A 121 -4.00 15.07 -1.59
N LEU A 122 -4.07 16.28 -1.04
CA LEU A 122 -3.30 16.64 0.15
C LEU A 122 -3.74 15.80 1.36
N LEU A 123 -5.05 15.62 1.55
CA LEU A 123 -5.56 14.73 2.59
C LEU A 123 -5.09 13.28 2.37
N ALA A 124 -5.10 12.79 1.13
CA ALA A 124 -4.57 11.46 0.78
C ALA A 124 -3.09 11.33 1.13
N THR A 125 -2.31 12.35 0.83
CA THR A 125 -0.89 12.43 1.18
C THR A 125 -0.71 12.35 2.70
N LEU A 126 -1.49 13.12 3.48
CA LEU A 126 -1.44 13.07 4.94
C LEU A 126 -1.83 11.70 5.50
N CYS A 127 -2.87 11.06 4.94
CA CYS A 127 -3.25 9.69 5.29
C CYS A 127 -2.13 8.69 5.01
N TYR A 128 -1.47 8.80 3.85
CA TYR A 128 -0.35 7.94 3.48
C TYR A 128 0.84 8.12 4.42
N LEU A 129 1.23 9.36 4.73
CA LEU A 129 2.31 9.65 5.68
C LEU A 129 2.00 9.07 7.06
N TYR A 130 0.75 9.19 7.53
CA TYR A 130 0.31 8.59 8.78
C TYR A 130 0.38 7.04 8.75
N ILE A 131 -0.07 6.41 7.67
CA ILE A 131 -0.01 4.95 7.50
C ILE A 131 1.44 4.48 7.55
N VAL A 132 2.34 5.15 6.83
CA VAL A 132 3.77 4.81 6.81
C VAL A 132 4.41 5.00 8.19
N TYR A 133 4.08 6.09 8.89
CA TYR A 133 4.45 6.31 10.29
C TYR A 133 3.98 5.15 11.19
N PHE A 134 2.70 4.80 11.10
CA PHE A 134 2.10 3.76 11.90
C PHE A 134 2.75 2.39 11.63
N MET A 135 2.97 2.06 10.36
CA MET A 135 3.63 0.81 9.93
C MET A 135 5.08 0.71 10.42
N ALA A 136 5.84 1.79 10.30
CA ALA A 136 7.23 1.83 10.74
C ALA A 136 7.33 1.65 12.25
N ARG A 137 6.50 2.36 13.01
CA ARG A 137 6.41 2.23 14.47
C ARG A 137 6.06 0.79 14.86
N LEU A 138 4.98 0.23 14.29
CA LEU A 138 4.54 -1.13 14.58
C LEU A 138 5.65 -2.17 14.32
N LEU A 139 6.39 -2.05 13.22
CA LEU A 139 7.45 -3.00 12.90
C LEU A 139 8.55 -2.99 13.96
N VAL A 140 9.01 -1.80 14.36
CA VAL A 140 10.09 -1.67 15.34
C VAL A 140 9.61 -2.06 16.75
N GLU A 141 8.39 -1.68 17.14
CA GLU A 141 7.82 -2.08 18.43
C GLU A 141 7.66 -3.61 18.53
N VAL A 142 7.30 -4.29 17.44
CA VAL A 142 7.22 -5.76 17.40
C VAL A 142 8.61 -6.39 17.48
N GLU A 143 9.62 -5.81 16.85
CA GLU A 143 11.00 -6.32 16.94
C GLU A 143 11.59 -6.14 18.35
N GLN A 144 11.27 -5.04 19.03
CA GLN A 144 11.84 -4.72 20.33
C GLN A 144 10.95 -5.12 21.52
N GLN A 145 9.69 -5.50 21.27
CA GLN A 145 8.68 -5.83 22.28
C GLN A 145 8.46 -4.72 23.33
N ARG A 146 8.68 -3.46 22.96
CA ARG A 146 8.46 -2.28 23.80
C ARG A 146 8.01 -1.08 22.95
N ALA A 147 7.50 -0.06 23.62
CA ALA A 147 7.28 1.23 22.98
C ALA A 147 8.62 1.85 22.56
N VAL A 148 8.62 2.55 21.43
CA VAL A 148 9.82 3.16 20.84
C VAL A 148 9.57 4.61 20.47
N ASP A 149 10.60 5.43 20.60
CA ASP A 149 10.57 6.82 20.20
C ASP A 149 10.78 6.98 18.69
N PHE A 150 10.38 8.13 18.14
CA PHE A 150 10.49 8.40 16.70
C PHE A 150 11.90 8.20 16.14
N GLY A 151 12.93 8.61 16.88
CA GLY A 151 14.32 8.43 16.46
C GLY A 151 14.71 6.97 16.23
N GLU A 152 14.10 6.04 16.94
CA GLU A 152 14.40 4.61 16.86
C GLU A 152 13.81 3.95 15.61
N PHE A 153 12.71 4.49 15.07
CA PHE A 153 12.06 3.95 13.86
C PHE A 153 12.12 4.87 12.64
N ALA A 154 12.76 6.05 12.72
CA ALA A 154 12.87 7.00 11.62
C ALA A 154 13.45 6.36 10.34
N GLY A 155 14.49 5.52 10.46
CA GLY A 155 15.03 4.79 9.30
C GLY A 155 14.01 3.86 8.65
N THR A 156 13.23 3.14 9.48
CA THR A 156 12.14 2.27 9.02
C THR A 156 11.02 3.07 8.34
N TYR A 157 10.72 4.27 8.86
CA TYR A 157 9.77 5.20 8.25
C TYR A 157 10.18 5.57 6.83
N PHE A 158 11.44 5.96 6.62
CA PHE A 158 11.94 6.25 5.28
C PHE A 158 11.94 5.05 4.35
N PHE A 159 12.16 3.82 4.85
CA PHE A 159 12.02 2.63 4.02
C PHE A 159 10.57 2.43 3.55
N PHE A 160 9.56 2.63 4.40
CA PHE A 160 8.17 2.57 3.96
C PHE A 160 7.78 3.73 3.05
N LEU A 161 8.37 4.91 3.24
CA LEU A 161 8.10 6.12 2.44
C LEU A 161 8.72 6.01 1.03
N LEU A 162 9.92 5.48 0.92
CA LEU A 162 10.68 5.34 -0.33
C LEU A 162 10.43 3.99 -1.01
N LEU A 163 9.23 3.43 -0.85
CA LEU A 163 8.82 2.27 -1.63
C LEU A 163 8.75 2.65 -3.12
N PRO A 164 9.22 1.78 -4.03
CA PRO A 164 9.50 0.35 -3.82
C PRO A 164 10.87 0.02 -3.22
N LEU A 165 11.85 0.94 -3.22
CA LEU A 165 13.23 0.65 -2.83
C LEU A 165 13.34 0.09 -1.40
N GLY A 166 12.51 0.59 -0.49
CA GLY A 166 12.50 0.13 0.90
C GLY A 166 12.13 -1.34 1.10
N ILE A 167 11.52 -2.02 0.12
CA ILE A 167 11.11 -3.43 0.28
C ILE A 167 12.32 -4.36 0.49
N TRP A 168 13.51 -3.96 -0.02
CA TRP A 168 14.76 -4.69 0.22
C TRP A 168 15.17 -4.71 1.69
N PHE A 169 14.83 -3.67 2.45
CA PHE A 169 15.15 -3.57 3.87
C PHE A 169 14.00 -4.06 4.75
N LEU A 170 12.76 -3.80 4.35
CA LEU A 170 11.56 -4.17 5.11
C LEU A 170 11.25 -5.68 5.03
N GLN A 171 11.31 -6.28 3.84
CA GLN A 171 10.90 -7.68 3.67
C GLN A 171 11.77 -8.67 4.46
N PRO A 172 13.11 -8.55 4.55
CA PRO A 172 13.92 -9.45 5.37
C PRO A 172 13.60 -9.36 6.87
N ARG A 173 13.15 -8.20 7.35
CA ARG A 173 12.73 -7.99 8.74
C ARG A 173 11.39 -8.67 9.03
N LEU A 174 10.40 -8.42 8.18
CA LEU A 174 9.09 -9.07 8.24
C LEU A 174 9.21 -10.60 8.15
N ARG A 175 10.06 -11.11 7.24
CA ARG A 175 10.29 -12.55 7.07
C ARG A 175 10.91 -13.18 8.31
N ARG A 176 11.87 -12.51 8.96
CA ARG A 176 12.49 -13.00 10.21
C ARG A 176 11.45 -13.19 11.29
N LEU A 177 10.63 -12.17 11.55
CA LEU A 177 9.54 -12.23 12.53
C LEU A 177 8.57 -13.39 12.23
N TYR A 178 8.21 -13.57 10.96
CA TYR A 178 7.30 -14.64 10.54
C TYR A 178 7.89 -16.04 10.76
N LEU A 179 9.18 -16.25 10.47
CA LEU A 179 9.84 -17.55 10.61
C LEU A 179 10.05 -17.92 12.08
N THR A 180 10.44 -16.97 12.93
CA THR A 180 10.61 -17.21 14.38
C THR A 180 9.30 -17.70 15.01
N GLU A 181 8.17 -17.11 14.63
CA GLU A 181 6.86 -17.53 15.13
C GLU A 181 6.43 -18.90 14.61
N ALA A 182 6.70 -19.20 13.32
CA ALA A 182 6.42 -20.51 12.76
C ALA A 182 7.16 -21.63 13.52
N GLN A 183 8.43 -21.39 13.85
CA GLN A 183 9.25 -22.32 14.64
C GLN A 183 8.73 -22.48 16.08
N ALA A 184 8.36 -21.39 16.74
CA ALA A 184 7.80 -21.45 18.09
C ALA A 184 6.49 -22.26 18.14
N ASN A 185 5.65 -22.14 17.12
CA ASN A 185 4.40 -22.90 17.04
C ASN A 185 4.63 -24.39 16.78
N GLU A 186 5.63 -24.76 15.96
CA GLU A 186 5.98 -26.17 15.72
C GLU A 186 6.50 -26.85 17.00
N ILE A 187 7.33 -26.17 17.79
CA ILE A 187 7.84 -26.70 19.08
C ILE A 187 6.69 -26.95 20.07
N ASN A 188 5.70 -26.07 20.14
CA ASN A 188 4.57 -26.21 21.07
C ASN A 188 3.55 -27.28 20.67
N THR A 189 3.66 -27.85 19.46
CA THR A 189 2.78 -28.91 18.96
C THR A 189 3.38 -30.32 19.06
N LEU A 190 4.64 -30.43 19.51
CA LEU A 190 5.33 -31.68 19.81
C LEU A 190 5.26 -31.98 21.32
#